data_AF-A0A8H4XT94-F1
#
_entry.id   AF-A0A8H4XT94-F1
#
_cell.length_a   1.000
_cell.length_b   1.000
_cell.length_c   1.000
_cell.angle_alpha   90.00
_cell.angle_beta   90.00
_cell.angle_gamma   90.00
#
_symmetry.space_group_name_H-M   'P 1'
#
loop_
_entity.id
_entity.type
_entity.pdbx_description
1 polymer ?
#
loop_
_entity_poly.entity_id
_entity_poly.type
_entity_poly.pdbx_seq_one_letter_code
_entity_poly.pdbx_strand_id
1 'polypeptide(L)'
;ALEVGGNDITVTFDGYSDNLHADWDTYIPEKLIGGSTLSDAQTWANELIDSINSGSYKSVAASWIKGDDISDPVTSATYWASDANAFVCSVVMPNGVSALQKGDLYPTYYDSVIPTIELQIAKGGYRLANWLNSIYSTNIAKSKRDGEIMVSKRDVDLSGRSFLPPSIPLSDAKLKRAAAGFGCNHKH
;
A
#
# COMPACT_ATOMS: atom_id res chain seq x y z
N ALA A 1 10.15 12.22 -12.55
CA ALA A 1 10.69 11.26 -11.55
C ALA A 1 12.09 10.84 -11.97
N LEU A 2 12.97 10.47 -11.03
CA LEU A 2 14.30 9.93 -11.33
C LEU A 2 14.16 8.59 -12.08
N GLU A 3 14.89 8.39 -13.18
CA GLU A 3 14.94 7.12 -13.94
C GLU A 3 13.54 6.54 -14.24
N VAL A 4 12.62 7.40 -14.69
CA VAL A 4 11.21 7.04 -14.99
C VAL A 4 10.53 6.37 -13.78
N GLY A 5 10.80 6.87 -12.57
CA GLY A 5 10.25 6.31 -11.33
C GLY A 5 11.02 5.09 -10.80
N GLY A 6 12.27 4.91 -11.22
CA GLY A 6 13.11 3.75 -10.86
C GLY A 6 13.00 2.58 -11.84
N ASN A 7 12.25 2.72 -12.93
CA ASN A 7 12.11 1.68 -13.96
C ASN A 7 13.42 1.44 -14.72
N ASP A 8 14.22 2.48 -14.92
CA ASP A 8 15.52 2.37 -15.61
C ASP A 8 16.67 2.01 -14.64
N ILE A 9 16.37 1.79 -13.36
CA ILE A 9 17.36 1.32 -12.37
C ILE A 9 17.33 -0.19 -12.33
N THR A 10 18.18 -0.82 -13.15
CA THR A 10 18.38 -2.28 -13.11
C THR A 10 19.05 -2.70 -11.80
N VAL A 11 18.50 -3.73 -11.15
CA VAL A 11 18.97 -4.29 -9.88
C VAL A 11 18.89 -5.82 -9.92
N THR A 12 19.47 -6.46 -8.91
CA THR A 12 19.28 -7.89 -8.65
C THR A 12 18.50 -8.04 -7.35
N PHE A 13 17.41 -8.80 -7.35
CA PHE A 13 16.63 -9.12 -6.17
C PHE A 13 16.36 -10.62 -6.08
N ASP A 14 16.81 -11.25 -4.99
CA ASP A 14 16.62 -12.67 -4.71
C ASP A 14 17.11 -13.58 -5.86
N GLY A 15 18.24 -13.19 -6.47
CA GLY A 15 18.86 -13.87 -7.60
C GLY A 15 18.29 -13.54 -8.98
N TYR A 16 17.25 -12.70 -9.07
CA TYR A 16 16.62 -12.30 -10.34
C TYR A 16 17.07 -10.91 -10.78
N SER A 17 17.24 -10.72 -12.09
CA SER A 17 17.50 -9.39 -12.66
C SER A 17 16.18 -8.68 -12.92
N ASP A 18 15.97 -7.58 -12.21
CA ASP A 18 14.74 -6.80 -12.16
C ASP A 18 15.04 -5.30 -12.32
N ASN A 19 14.05 -4.45 -12.05
CA ASN A 19 14.25 -3.03 -11.85
C ASN A 19 13.68 -2.60 -10.50
N LEU A 20 14.23 -1.52 -9.94
CA LEU A 20 13.89 -1.05 -8.60
C LEU A 20 12.40 -0.78 -8.43
N HIS A 21 11.74 -0.24 -9.46
CA HIS A 21 10.31 0.04 -9.42
C HIS A 21 9.49 -1.25 -9.28
N ALA A 22 9.79 -2.27 -10.09
CA ALA A 22 9.12 -3.56 -10.03
C ALA A 22 9.33 -4.28 -8.68
N ASP A 23 10.52 -4.14 -8.08
CA ASP A 23 10.79 -4.69 -6.75
C ASP A 23 9.89 -4.06 -5.68
N TRP A 24 9.73 -2.73 -5.68
CA TRP A 24 8.85 -2.01 -4.75
C TRP A 24 7.36 -2.29 -4.97
N ASP A 25 6.93 -2.35 -6.22
CA ASP A 25 5.52 -2.57 -6.57
C ASP A 25 5.07 -4.01 -6.33
N THR A 26 5.96 -4.98 -6.57
CA THR A 26 5.57 -6.38 -6.71
C THR A 26 6.43 -7.31 -5.88
N TYR A 27 7.73 -7.40 -6.16
CA TYR A 27 8.49 -8.56 -5.67
C TYR A 27 8.81 -8.52 -4.19
N ILE A 28 9.06 -7.35 -3.61
CA ILE A 28 9.28 -7.21 -2.17
C ILE A 28 7.96 -7.46 -1.39
N PRO A 29 6.82 -6.83 -1.73
CA PRO A 29 5.53 -7.16 -1.11
C PRO A 29 5.14 -8.64 -1.25
N GLU A 30 5.26 -9.24 -2.44
CA GLU A 30 4.91 -10.65 -2.65
C GLU A 30 5.83 -11.59 -1.86
N LYS A 31 7.12 -11.26 -1.75
CA LYS A 31 8.08 -12.00 -0.91
C LYS A 31 7.69 -11.93 0.57
N LEU A 32 7.33 -10.75 1.07
CA LEU A 32 6.89 -10.56 2.47
C LEU A 32 5.69 -11.45 2.82
N ILE A 33 4.67 -11.45 1.97
CA ILE A 33 3.40 -12.16 2.22
C ILE A 33 3.49 -13.63 1.84
N GLY A 34 4.43 -14.00 0.96
CA GLY A 34 4.58 -15.36 0.45
C GLY A 34 3.59 -15.70 -0.65
N GLY A 35 3.03 -14.70 -1.34
CA GLY A 35 2.02 -14.89 -2.36
C GLY A 35 1.48 -13.59 -2.95
N SER A 36 0.60 -13.74 -3.94
CA SER A 36 -0.01 -12.63 -4.71
C SER A 36 -1.49 -12.84 -5.01
N THR A 37 -2.11 -13.85 -4.39
CA THR A 37 -3.53 -14.12 -4.54
C THR A 37 -4.36 -13.11 -3.75
N LEU A 38 -5.66 -13.05 -4.06
CA LEU A 38 -6.60 -12.24 -3.28
C LEU A 38 -6.71 -12.71 -1.82
N SER A 39 -6.48 -14.01 -1.56
CA SER A 39 -6.43 -14.54 -0.20
C SER A 39 -5.21 -14.00 0.55
N ASP A 40 -4.06 -13.96 -0.11
CA ASP A 40 -2.82 -13.42 0.47
C ASP A 40 -2.98 -11.94 0.82
N ALA A 41 -3.54 -11.16 -0.13
CA ALA A 41 -3.84 -9.75 0.09
C ALA A 41 -4.86 -9.53 1.22
N GLN A 42 -5.88 -10.39 1.33
CA GLN A 42 -6.87 -10.29 2.40
C GLN A 42 -6.26 -10.57 3.78
N THR A 43 -5.41 -11.59 3.88
CA THR A 43 -4.67 -11.88 5.11
C THR A 43 -3.81 -10.69 5.52
N TRP A 44 -2.99 -10.17 4.61
CA TRP A 44 -2.14 -9.02 4.88
C TRP A 44 -2.93 -7.77 5.29
N ALA A 45 -4.04 -7.50 4.60
CA ALA A 45 -4.91 -6.37 4.95
C ALA A 45 -5.46 -6.48 6.38
N ASN A 46 -5.84 -7.68 6.83
CA ASN A 46 -6.32 -7.90 8.20
C ASN A 46 -5.21 -7.64 9.23
N GLU A 47 -3.97 -8.05 8.96
CA GLU A 47 -2.82 -7.79 9.84
C GLU A 47 -2.50 -6.29 9.95
N LEU A 48 -2.57 -5.56 8.84
CA LEU A 48 -2.42 -4.11 8.84
C LEU A 48 -3.56 -3.42 9.60
N ILE A 49 -4.80 -3.91 9.48
CA ILE A 49 -5.95 -3.43 10.25
C ILE A 49 -5.74 -3.66 11.75
N ASP A 50 -5.24 -4.83 12.16
CA ASP A 50 -4.93 -5.12 13.56
C ASP A 50 -3.82 -4.19 14.10
N SER A 51 -2.81 -3.92 13.27
CA SER A 51 -1.74 -2.97 13.56
C SER A 51 -2.26 -1.54 13.74
N ILE A 52 -3.25 -1.12 12.95
CA ILE A 52 -3.93 0.17 13.05
C ILE A 52 -4.82 0.24 14.30
N ASN A 53 -5.61 -0.79 14.59
CA ASN A 53 -6.61 -0.75 15.66
C ASN A 53 -6.00 -0.94 17.05
N SER A 54 -4.97 -1.79 17.15
CA SER A 54 -4.44 -2.26 18.42
C SER A 54 -2.92 -2.32 18.49
N GLY A 55 -2.23 -2.36 17.35
CA GLY A 55 -0.78 -2.52 17.28
C GLY A 55 0.02 -1.23 17.14
N SER A 56 1.13 -1.33 16.40
CA SER A 56 2.17 -0.31 16.28
C SER A 56 1.69 1.01 15.64
N TYR A 57 0.64 0.96 14.82
CA TYR A 57 0.14 2.13 14.11
C TYR A 57 -0.98 2.87 14.87
N LYS A 58 -1.53 2.29 15.94
CA LYS A 58 -2.66 2.87 16.68
C LYS A 58 -2.45 4.32 17.11
N SER A 59 -1.26 4.64 17.64
CA SER A 59 -0.95 5.97 18.15
C SER A 59 -0.75 7.02 17.05
N VAL A 60 -0.50 6.60 15.80
CA VAL A 60 -0.15 7.49 14.69
C VAL A 60 -1.22 7.54 13.59
N ALA A 61 -2.10 6.55 13.50
CA ALA A 61 -3.07 6.42 12.40
C ALA A 61 -3.94 7.68 12.20
N ALA A 62 -4.42 8.27 13.29
CA ALA A 62 -5.23 9.50 13.24
C ALA A 62 -4.50 10.68 12.59
N SER A 63 -3.17 10.73 12.67
CA SER A 63 -2.37 11.79 12.04
C SER A 63 -2.30 11.66 10.52
N TRP A 64 -2.52 10.46 9.96
CA TRP A 64 -2.34 10.19 8.53
C TRP A 64 -3.40 10.85 7.63
N ILE A 65 -4.55 11.18 8.21
CA ILE A 65 -5.70 11.83 7.56
C ILE A 65 -5.93 13.26 8.04
N LYS A 66 -5.01 13.78 8.87
CA LYS A 66 -5.15 15.11 9.45
C LYS A 66 -5.02 16.17 8.36
N GLY A 67 -6.10 16.91 8.13
CA GLY A 67 -6.14 17.97 7.13
C GLY A 67 -6.59 17.52 5.74
N ASP A 68 -6.96 16.24 5.57
CA ASP A 68 -7.63 15.78 4.36
C ASP A 68 -8.96 16.56 4.17
N ASP A 69 -9.16 17.11 2.98
CA ASP A 69 -10.34 17.89 2.61
C ASP A 69 -10.76 17.55 1.18
N ILE A 70 -11.96 16.96 1.03
CA ILE A 70 -12.50 16.61 -0.28
C ILE A 70 -12.88 17.83 -1.13
N SER A 71 -13.01 19.01 -0.53
CA SER A 71 -13.24 20.27 -1.24
C SER A 71 -11.94 20.89 -1.77
N ASP A 72 -10.78 20.46 -1.25
CA ASP A 72 -9.45 20.76 -1.77
C ASP A 72 -8.63 19.48 -2.02
N PRO A 73 -9.01 18.70 -3.05
CA PRO A 73 -8.36 17.43 -3.36
C PRO A 73 -6.90 17.58 -3.78
N VAL A 74 -6.53 18.72 -4.37
CA VAL A 74 -5.15 18.95 -4.84
C VAL A 74 -4.22 19.12 -3.65
N THR A 75 -4.60 19.91 -2.64
CA THR A 75 -3.81 20.06 -1.42
C THR A 75 -3.69 18.73 -0.66
N SER A 76 -4.80 18.00 -0.51
CA SER A 76 -4.81 16.68 0.15
C SER A 76 -3.88 15.68 -0.56
N ALA A 77 -4.01 15.55 -1.89
CA ALA A 77 -3.17 14.66 -2.68
C ALA A 77 -1.70 15.08 -2.68
N THR A 78 -1.41 16.39 -2.70
CA THR A 78 -0.03 16.92 -2.61
C THR A 78 0.61 16.60 -1.26
N TYR A 79 -0.16 16.60 -0.18
CA TYR A 79 0.31 16.18 1.14
C TYR A 79 0.67 14.68 1.13
N TRP A 80 -0.21 13.82 0.62
CA TRP A 80 0.06 12.38 0.51
C TRP A 80 1.27 12.08 -0.38
N ALA A 81 1.40 12.79 -1.50
CA ALA A 81 2.53 12.67 -2.40
C ALA A 81 3.84 13.13 -1.75
N SER A 82 3.82 14.24 -1.01
CA SER A 82 4.99 14.75 -0.27
C SER A 82 5.44 13.78 0.83
N ASP A 83 4.48 13.21 1.58
CA ASP A 83 4.73 12.20 2.60
C ASP A 83 5.40 10.94 2.01
N ALA A 84 4.89 10.43 0.89
CA ALA A 84 5.51 9.29 0.20
C ALA A 84 6.89 9.63 -0.40
N ASN A 85 7.01 10.79 -1.05
CA ASN A 85 8.24 11.21 -1.71
C ASN A 85 9.41 11.41 -0.73
N ALA A 86 9.14 11.79 0.52
CA ALA A 86 10.17 11.89 1.55
C ALA A 86 10.93 10.57 1.78
N PHE A 87 10.25 9.42 1.60
CA PHE A 87 10.87 8.11 1.74
C PHE A 87 11.84 7.75 0.60
N VAL A 88 11.76 8.44 -0.55
CA VAL A 88 12.70 8.20 -1.65
C VAL A 88 14.14 8.46 -1.19
N CYS A 89 14.36 9.60 -0.53
CA CYS A 89 15.68 10.00 -0.07
C CYS A 89 16.10 9.31 1.23
N SER A 90 15.17 8.95 2.11
CA SER A 90 15.52 8.39 3.43
C SER A 90 15.56 6.87 3.47
N VAL A 91 14.83 6.19 2.58
CA VAL A 91 14.65 4.72 2.60
C VAL A 91 14.95 4.08 1.25
N VAL A 92 14.33 4.55 0.17
CA VAL A 92 14.45 3.88 -1.15
C VAL A 92 15.89 3.89 -1.64
N MET A 93 16.57 5.04 -1.57
CA MET A 93 17.93 5.20 -2.07
C MET A 93 18.76 6.22 -1.27
N PRO A 94 18.92 6.02 0.06
CA PRO A 94 19.64 6.97 0.91
C PRO A 94 21.12 7.15 0.56
N ASN A 95 21.71 6.14 -0.11
CA ASN A 95 23.10 6.14 -0.56
C ASN A 95 23.22 6.29 -2.09
N GLY A 96 22.14 6.70 -2.76
CA GLY A 96 22.06 6.87 -4.22
C GLY A 96 21.95 5.56 -5.00
N VAL A 97 21.70 5.69 -6.31
CA VAL A 97 21.43 4.57 -7.23
C VAL A 97 22.58 3.58 -7.31
N SER A 98 23.83 4.07 -7.35
CA SER A 98 25.00 3.20 -7.49
C SER A 98 25.19 2.24 -6.32
N ALA A 99 24.64 2.53 -5.13
CA ALA A 99 24.66 1.61 -4.01
C ALA A 99 23.73 0.41 -4.22
N LEU A 100 22.60 0.61 -4.91
CA LEU A 100 21.59 -0.42 -5.19
C LEU A 100 22.04 -1.42 -6.27
N GLN A 101 23.11 -1.11 -7.02
CA GLN A 101 23.58 -1.92 -8.15
C GLN A 101 24.85 -2.73 -7.82
N LYS A 102 25.29 -2.76 -6.56
CA LYS A 102 26.53 -3.43 -6.14
C LYS A 102 26.37 -4.91 -5.81
N GLY A 103 25.15 -5.43 -5.77
CA GLY A 103 24.86 -6.81 -5.39
C GLY A 103 23.37 -7.07 -5.34
N ASP A 104 23.01 -8.19 -4.75
CA ASP A 104 21.62 -8.55 -4.51
C ASP A 104 21.02 -7.67 -3.40
N LEU A 105 19.80 -7.17 -3.63
CA LEU A 105 19.03 -6.40 -2.66
C LEU A 105 18.47 -7.30 -1.53
N TYR A 106 18.43 -8.62 -1.72
CA TYR A 106 18.06 -9.58 -0.68
C TYR A 106 19.30 -10.12 0.07
N PRO A 107 19.27 -10.23 1.42
CA PRO A 107 18.20 -9.82 2.33
C PRO A 107 18.35 -8.39 2.87
N THR A 108 19.53 -7.77 2.76
CA THR A 108 19.84 -6.55 3.55
C THR A 108 19.00 -5.35 3.16
N TYR A 109 18.83 -5.06 1.86
CA TYR A 109 17.98 -3.96 1.43
C TYR A 109 16.51 -4.29 1.70
N TYR A 110 16.09 -5.52 1.39
CA TYR A 110 14.77 -6.05 1.72
C TYR A 110 14.39 -5.78 3.19
N ASP A 111 15.18 -6.25 4.15
CA ASP A 111 14.89 -6.10 5.59
C ASP A 111 14.79 -4.61 6.00
N SER A 112 15.53 -3.73 5.33
CA SER A 112 15.54 -2.29 5.64
C SER A 112 14.30 -1.54 5.15
N VAL A 113 13.65 -2.02 4.08
CA VAL A 113 12.54 -1.29 3.44
C VAL A 113 11.16 -1.83 3.82
N ILE A 114 11.06 -3.08 4.28
CA ILE A 114 9.79 -3.73 4.64
C ILE A 114 8.92 -2.90 5.60
N PRO A 115 9.45 -2.34 6.70
CA PRO A 115 8.63 -1.52 7.60
C PRO A 115 8.01 -0.28 6.90
N THR A 116 8.67 0.25 5.87
CA THR A 116 8.16 1.38 5.10
C THR A 116 7.11 0.94 4.09
N ILE A 117 7.28 -0.21 3.46
CA ILE A 117 6.27 -0.78 2.54
C ILE A 117 4.96 -1.02 3.29
N GLU A 118 5.00 -1.71 4.42
CA GLU A 118 3.81 -1.97 5.24
C GLU A 118 3.13 -0.67 5.70
N LEU A 119 3.92 0.31 6.16
CA LEU A 119 3.42 1.61 6.58
C LEU A 119 2.70 2.35 5.44
N GLN A 120 3.27 2.33 4.23
CA GLN A 120 2.70 3.05 3.10
C GLN A 120 1.42 2.38 2.58
N ILE A 121 1.34 1.04 2.60
CA ILE A 121 0.11 0.31 2.29
C ILE A 121 -0.98 0.59 3.34
N ALA A 122 -0.62 0.56 4.63
CA ALA A 122 -1.54 0.88 5.74
C ALA A 122 -2.09 2.31 5.64
N LYS A 123 -1.21 3.30 5.39
CA LYS A 123 -1.61 4.69 5.15
C LYS A 123 -2.56 4.81 3.95
N GLY A 124 -2.24 4.14 2.85
CA GLY A 124 -3.07 4.14 1.64
C GLY A 124 -4.49 3.66 1.91
N GLY A 125 -4.64 2.51 2.57
CA GLY A 125 -5.94 1.97 2.96
C GLY A 125 -6.71 2.90 3.91
N TYR A 126 -6.03 3.44 4.93
CA TYR A 126 -6.64 4.31 5.93
C TYR A 126 -7.10 5.65 5.36
N ARG A 127 -6.30 6.28 4.49
CA ARG A 127 -6.63 7.51 3.77
C ARG A 127 -7.80 7.30 2.81
N LEU A 128 -7.79 6.20 2.05
CA LEU A 128 -8.88 5.86 1.14
C LEU A 128 -10.22 5.71 1.88
N ALA A 129 -10.22 5.01 3.02
CA ALA A 129 -11.42 4.86 3.85
C ALA A 129 -11.96 6.22 4.34
N ASN A 130 -11.09 7.09 4.86
CA ASN A 130 -11.47 8.45 5.26
C ASN A 130 -12.05 9.27 4.09
N TRP A 131 -11.41 9.18 2.92
CA TRP A 131 -11.82 9.90 1.73
C TRP A 131 -13.22 9.49 1.25
N LEU A 132 -13.48 8.17 1.19
CA LEU A 132 -14.79 7.63 0.83
C LEU A 132 -15.88 8.05 1.83
N ASN A 133 -15.58 7.99 3.13
CA ASN A 133 -16.50 8.47 4.17
C ASN A 133 -16.83 9.96 4.02
N SER A 134 -15.85 10.77 3.64
CA SER A 134 -16.00 12.22 3.45
C SER A 134 -16.86 12.53 2.22
N ILE A 135 -16.64 11.83 1.10
CA ILE A 135 -17.47 11.91 -0.12
C ILE A 135 -18.92 11.55 0.22
N TYR A 136 -19.13 10.41 0.89
CA TYR A 136 -20.47 9.95 1.26
C TYR A 136 -21.18 10.98 2.14
N SER A 137 -20.51 11.46 3.20
CA SER A 137 -21.08 12.43 4.14
C SER A 137 -21.49 13.74 3.44
N THR A 138 -20.67 14.21 2.50
CA THR A 138 -20.95 15.43 1.73
C THR A 138 -22.14 15.26 0.79
N ASN A 139 -22.25 14.11 0.11
CA ASN A 139 -23.40 13.80 -0.74
C ASN A 139 -24.70 13.74 0.08
N ILE A 140 -24.69 13.08 1.25
CA ILE A 140 -25.84 13.06 2.16
C ILE A 140 -26.21 14.47 2.63
N ALA A 141 -25.23 15.31 2.96
CA ALA A 141 -25.46 16.69 3.36
C ALA A 141 -26.03 17.56 2.22
N LYS A 142 -25.67 17.28 0.96
CA LYS A 142 -26.26 17.92 -0.22
C LYS A 142 -27.73 17.50 -0.40
N SER A 143 -28.01 16.19 -0.36
CA SER A 143 -29.38 15.68 -0.48
C SER A 143 -30.34 16.24 0.58
N LYS A 144 -29.88 16.42 1.83
CA LYS A 144 -30.68 17.05 2.90
C LYS A 144 -31.02 18.52 2.64
N ARG A 145 -30.20 19.24 1.87
CA ARG A 145 -30.41 20.66 1.54
C ARG A 145 -31.40 20.86 0.39
N ASP A 146 -31.55 19.88 -0.49
CA ASP A 146 -32.31 19.98 -1.74
C ASP A 146 -33.80 19.55 -1.64
N GLY A 147 -34.30 19.04 -0.51
CA GLY A 147 -35.74 18.73 -0.31
C GLY A 147 -36.08 17.60 0.68
N GLU A 148 -37.37 17.51 1.05
CA GLU A 148 -38.04 16.74 2.12
C GLU A 148 -37.45 15.35 2.52
N ILE A 149 -37.47 15.07 3.82
CA ILE A 149 -36.93 13.87 4.48
C ILE A 149 -37.44 12.58 3.82
N MET A 150 -36.69 12.01 2.88
CA MET A 150 -36.81 10.60 2.50
C MET A 150 -35.45 10.04 2.09
N VAL A 151 -34.77 9.39 3.03
CA VAL A 151 -34.34 7.99 2.93
C VAL A 151 -33.99 7.54 4.35
N SER A 152 -34.66 6.48 4.79
CA SER A 152 -34.33 5.74 6.00
C SER A 152 -32.83 5.50 6.06
N LYS A 153 -32.22 6.07 7.10
CA LYS A 153 -30.84 5.87 7.53
C LYS A 153 -30.61 4.37 7.78
N ARG A 154 -30.32 3.60 6.74
CA ARG A 154 -29.57 2.36 6.92
C ARG A 154 -28.12 2.78 6.87
N ASP A 155 -27.51 2.88 8.05
CA ASP A 155 -26.07 2.68 8.15
C ASP A 155 -25.83 1.30 7.52
N VAL A 156 -25.44 1.29 6.23
CA VAL A 156 -25.16 0.04 5.55
C VAL A 156 -23.83 -0.42 6.11
N ASP A 157 -23.90 -1.31 7.08
CA ASP A 157 -22.74 -2.04 7.55
C ASP A 157 -22.22 -2.91 6.41
N LEU A 158 -21.13 -2.45 5.81
CA LEU A 158 -20.40 -3.17 4.75
C LEU A 158 -19.31 -4.06 5.35
N SER A 159 -19.14 -4.08 6.68
CA SER A 159 -18.19 -4.97 7.33
C SER A 159 -18.56 -6.44 7.07
N GLY A 160 -17.56 -7.28 6.83
CA GLY A 160 -17.75 -8.70 6.56
C GLY A 160 -18.27 -9.07 5.16
N ARG A 161 -18.52 -8.10 4.26
CA ARG A 161 -18.83 -8.40 2.85
C ARG A 161 -17.55 -8.61 2.04
N SER A 162 -17.52 -9.67 1.22
CA SER A 162 -16.46 -9.83 0.22
C SER A 162 -16.77 -8.96 -0.99
N PHE A 163 -15.91 -7.96 -1.23
CA PHE A 163 -15.95 -7.10 -2.43
C PHE A 163 -14.83 -7.46 -3.42
N LEU A 164 -14.21 -8.64 -3.25
CA LEU A 164 -13.06 -9.04 -4.06
C LEU A 164 -13.51 -9.40 -5.48
N PRO A 165 -12.87 -8.87 -6.52
CA PRO A 165 -13.13 -9.29 -7.90
C PRO A 165 -12.67 -10.74 -8.14
N PRO A 166 -13.03 -11.37 -9.27
CA PRO A 166 -12.49 -12.67 -9.66
C PRO A 166 -10.96 -12.65 -9.73
N SER A 167 -10.31 -13.79 -9.47
CA SER A 167 -8.85 -13.90 -9.57
C SER A 167 -8.36 -13.71 -11.01
N ILE A 168 -7.27 -12.95 -11.16
CA ILE A 168 -6.59 -12.76 -12.44
C ILE A 168 -5.47 -13.80 -12.57
N PRO A 169 -5.30 -14.48 -13.71
CA PRO A 169 -4.18 -15.41 -13.92
C PRO A 169 -2.81 -14.74 -13.73
N LEU A 170 -1.87 -15.48 -13.13
CA LEU A 170 -0.50 -15.00 -12.93
C LEU A 170 0.28 -14.97 -14.25
N SER A 171 1.23 -14.03 -14.36
CA SER A 171 2.21 -14.03 -15.45
C SER A 171 3.24 -15.14 -15.28
N ASP A 172 3.92 -15.52 -16.37
CA ASP A 172 4.98 -16.54 -16.33
C ASP A 172 6.10 -16.22 -15.33
N ALA A 173 6.46 -14.94 -15.21
CA ALA A 173 7.45 -14.49 -14.23
C ALA A 173 6.98 -14.75 -12.79
N LYS A 174 5.72 -14.45 -12.48
CA LYS A 174 5.12 -14.72 -11.16
C LYS A 174 5.00 -16.21 -10.89
N LEU A 175 4.64 -17.01 -11.90
CA LEU A 175 4.59 -18.47 -11.78
C LEU A 175 5.97 -19.07 -11.46
N LYS A 176 7.03 -18.60 -12.13
CA LYS A 176 8.40 -19.05 -11.87
C LYS A 176 8.86 -18.72 -10.45
N ARG A 177 8.58 -17.50 -9.96
CA ARG A 177 8.91 -17.11 -8.57
C ARG A 177 8.12 -17.91 -7.54
N ALA A 178 6.81 -18.07 -7.75
CA ALA A 178 5.99 -18.89 -6.88
C ALA A 178 6.48 -20.35 -6.83
N ALA A 179 6.92 -20.91 -7.96
CA ALA A 179 7.49 -22.25 -8.02
C ALA A 179 8.87 -22.37 -7.35
N ALA A 180 9.69 -21.31 -7.40
CA ALA A 180 10.95 -21.25 -6.65
C ALA A 180 10.72 -21.17 -5.13
N GLY A 181 9.54 -20.69 -4.72
CA GLY A 181 9.15 -20.50 -3.33
C GLY A 181 9.70 -19.18 -2.79
N PHE A 182 8.90 -18.53 -1.94
CA PHE A 182 9.29 -17.25 -1.33
C PHE A 182 10.29 -17.43 -0.17
N GLY A 183 10.49 -18.66 0.35
CA GLY A 183 11.61 -18.98 1.25
C GLY A 183 11.57 -18.30 2.62
N CYS A 184 10.39 -17.85 3.06
CA CYS A 184 10.22 -17.05 4.27
C CYS A 184 10.11 -17.92 5.54
N ASN A 185 10.82 -17.56 6.61
CA ASN A 185 10.82 -18.20 7.93
C ASN A 185 10.19 -17.29 9.00
N HIS A 186 9.08 -16.63 8.67
CA HIS A 186 8.37 -15.77 9.61
C HIS A 186 7.26 -16.58 10.30
N LYS A 187 7.13 -16.47 11.62
CA LYS A 187 5.97 -17.03 12.32
C LYS A 187 4.77 -16.14 12.03
N HIS A 188 3.79 -16.70 11.35
CA HIS A 188 2.42 -16.19 11.28
C HIS A 188 1.74 -16.32 12.65
#